data_AF-A0A5K4FE34-F1
#
_entry.id   AF-A0A5K4FE34-F1
#
_cell.length_a   1.000
_cell.length_b   1.000
_cell.length_c   1.000
_cell.angle_alpha   90.00
_cell.angle_beta   90.00
_cell.angle_gamma   90.00
#
_symmetry.space_group_name_H-M   'P 1'
#
loop_
_entity.id
_entity.type
_entity.pdbx_description
1 polymer ?
#
loop_
_entity_poly.entity_id
_entity_poly.type
_entity_poly.pdbx_seq_one_letter_code
_entity_poly.pdbx_strand_id
1 'polypeptide(L)'
;MPGRLFNPHHLHFPLLALSIGLLGYSLATSDWPCGNLYTQCFKTIPIIIVLILLSAGVGGLGLIFLCDLFGACNSKWIPGPVCTTIKLMILFVSASAVLTGNLLYTYWKLPYWSYTFSLIGSVTASQVVILAILNSRCLASKL
;
A
#
# COMPACT_ATOMS: atom_id res chain seq x y z
N MET A 1 9.38 24.34 21.37
CA MET A 1 8.80 23.00 21.63
C MET A 1 8.57 22.19 20.33
N PRO A 2 9.58 21.84 19.50
CA PRO A 2 9.36 20.99 18.33
C PRO A 2 10.10 19.64 18.49
N GLY A 3 9.82 18.89 19.56
CA GLY A 3 10.42 17.56 19.78
C GLY A 3 9.49 16.38 19.44
N ARG A 4 8.26 16.65 18.98
CA ARG A 4 7.22 15.61 18.81
C ARG A 4 6.79 15.38 17.36
N LEU A 5 7.34 16.14 16.40
CA LEU A 5 6.81 16.18 15.03
C LEU A 5 7.06 14.87 14.25
N PHE A 6 8.12 14.12 14.59
CA PHE A 6 8.53 12.92 13.86
C PHE A 6 8.19 11.63 14.62
N ASN A 7 6.94 11.51 15.09
CA ASN A 7 6.43 10.21 15.48
C ASN A 7 6.25 9.38 14.18
N PRO A 8 6.81 8.16 14.03
CA PRO A 8 6.69 7.37 12.79
C PRO A 8 5.24 7.20 12.30
N HIS A 9 4.26 7.28 13.23
CA HIS A 9 2.83 7.35 12.90
C HIS A 9 2.45 8.51 11.96
N HIS A 10 3.11 9.66 12.04
CA HIS A 10 2.82 10.83 11.20
C HIS A 10 3.21 10.63 9.74
N LEU A 11 4.21 9.78 9.45
CA LEU A 11 4.61 9.50 8.08
C LEU A 11 3.81 8.33 7.48
N HIS A 12 3.44 7.35 8.30
CA HIS A 12 2.63 6.22 7.87
C HIS A 12 1.29 6.66 7.25
N PHE A 13 0.58 7.58 7.91
CA PHE A 13 -0.73 8.04 7.48
C PHE A 13 -0.76 8.67 6.06
N PRO A 14 0.06 9.69 5.74
CA PRO A 14 0.08 10.27 4.39
C PRO A 14 0.59 9.29 3.34
N LEU A 15 1.53 8.40 3.68
CA LEU A 15 2.01 7.38 2.74
C LEU A 15 0.92 6.37 2.38
N LEU A 16 0.11 5.94 3.36
CA LEU A 16 -1.06 5.10 3.09
C LEU A 16 -2.08 5.83 2.23
N ALA A 17 -2.41 7.08 2.57
CA ALA A 17 -3.35 7.89 1.80
C ALA A 17 -2.89 8.05 0.34
N LEU A 18 -1.61 8.36 0.12
CA LEU A 18 -1.02 8.49 -1.20
C LEU A 18 -1.03 7.16 -1.95
N SER A 19 -0.72 6.04 -1.27
CA SER A 19 -0.75 4.70 -1.87
C SER A 19 -2.17 4.32 -2.31
N ILE A 20 -3.18 4.55 -1.46
CA ILE A 20 -4.58 4.31 -1.78
C ILE A 20 -5.03 5.20 -2.95
N GLY A 21 -4.63 6.49 -2.94
CA GLY A 21 -4.93 7.41 -4.02
C GLY A 21 -4.37 6.97 -5.37
N LEU A 22 -3.08 6.58 -5.41
CA LEU A 22 -2.43 6.10 -6.64
C LEU A 22 -3.02 4.78 -7.13
N LEU A 23 -3.27 3.83 -6.23
CA LEU A 23 -3.88 2.56 -6.60
C LEU A 23 -5.35 2.73 -7.04
N GLY A 24 -6.10 3.59 -6.36
CA GLY A 24 -7.46 3.95 -6.72
C GLY A 24 -7.52 4.64 -8.08
N TYR A 25 -6.61 5.58 -8.34
CA TYR A 25 -6.47 6.22 -9.65
C TYR A 25 -6.13 5.20 -10.74
N SER A 26 -5.19 4.29 -10.45
CA SER A 26 -4.82 3.20 -11.36
C SER A 26 -6.02 2.30 -11.69
N LEU A 27 -6.87 1.98 -10.71
CA LEU A 27 -8.09 1.20 -10.92
C LEU A 27 -9.19 1.96 -11.68
N ALA A 28 -9.28 3.29 -11.49
CA ALA A 28 -10.30 4.13 -12.11
C ALA A 28 -9.96 4.50 -13.56
N THR A 29 -8.68 4.66 -13.89
CA THR A 29 -8.26 5.10 -15.21
C THR A 29 -8.42 4.01 -16.26
N SER A 30 -8.69 4.42 -17.50
CA SER A 30 -8.84 3.54 -18.66
C SER A 30 -7.56 3.40 -19.48
N ASP A 31 -6.41 3.82 -18.93
CA ASP A 31 -5.11 3.81 -19.63
C ASP A 31 -4.45 2.42 -19.66
N TRP A 32 -5.13 1.38 -19.17
CA TRP A 32 -4.65 0.03 -19.35
C TRP A 32 -4.76 -0.37 -20.83
N PRO A 33 -3.89 -1.23 -21.35
CA PRO A 33 -3.92 -1.66 -22.75
C PRO A 33 -5.27 -2.21 -23.25
N CYS A 34 -6.15 -2.66 -22.36
CA CYS A 34 -7.49 -3.15 -22.67
C CYS A 34 -8.60 -2.13 -22.32
N GLY A 35 -8.25 -0.88 -22.01
CA GLY A 35 -9.14 0.16 -21.54
C GLY A 35 -9.29 0.16 -20.02
N ASN A 36 -10.53 0.17 -19.54
CA ASN A 36 -10.81 0.12 -18.10
C ASN A 36 -10.90 -1.35 -17.60
N LEU A 37 -10.25 -1.65 -16.47
CA LEU A 37 -10.24 -3.01 -15.89
C LEU A 37 -11.65 -3.54 -15.58
N TYR A 38 -12.53 -2.70 -15.06
CA TYR A 38 -13.84 -3.10 -14.58
C TYR A 38 -14.84 -3.36 -15.71
N THR A 39 -14.76 -2.59 -16.80
CA THR A 39 -15.79 -2.63 -17.85
C THR A 39 -15.35 -3.35 -19.11
N GLN A 40 -14.09 -3.20 -19.54
CA GLN A 40 -13.63 -3.68 -20.84
C GLN A 40 -12.74 -4.94 -20.72
N CYS A 41 -11.90 -5.01 -19.69
CA CYS A 41 -10.92 -6.08 -19.56
C CYS A 41 -11.46 -7.38 -18.94
N PHE A 42 -12.64 -7.37 -18.32
CA PHE A 42 -13.17 -8.52 -17.54
C PHE A 42 -13.45 -9.80 -18.37
N LYS A 43 -13.30 -9.76 -19.69
CA LYS A 43 -13.60 -10.89 -20.59
C LYS A 43 -12.71 -12.12 -20.42
N THR A 44 -11.61 -12.01 -19.67
CA THR A 44 -10.66 -13.12 -19.48
C THR A 44 -10.53 -13.45 -17.99
N ILE A 45 -10.70 -14.72 -17.61
CA ILE A 45 -10.50 -15.25 -16.24
C ILE A 45 -9.25 -14.67 -15.54
N PRO A 46 -8.06 -14.65 -16.18
CA PRO A 46 -6.87 -14.01 -15.62
C PRO A 46 -7.09 -12.57 -15.14
N ILE A 47 -7.77 -11.73 -15.93
CA ILE A 47 -8.01 -10.34 -15.56
C ILE A 47 -8.99 -10.23 -14.40
N ILE A 48 -9.97 -11.12 -14.31
CA ILE A 48 -10.90 -11.17 -13.18
C ILE A 48 -10.12 -11.44 -11.88
N ILE A 49 -9.17 -12.37 -11.90
CA ILE A 49 -8.31 -12.67 -10.75
C ILE A 49 -7.49 -11.43 -10.37
N VAL A 50 -6.83 -10.78 -11.34
CA VAL A 50 -6.07 -9.53 -11.10
C VAL A 50 -6.95 -8.46 -10.49
N LEU A 51 -8.15 -8.25 -11.03
CA LEU A 51 -9.10 -7.25 -10.55
C LEU A 51 -9.54 -7.53 -9.11
N ILE A 52 -9.79 -8.79 -8.76
CA ILE A 52 -10.14 -9.18 -7.39
C ILE A 52 -8.96 -8.94 -6.45
N LEU A 53 -7.74 -9.33 -6.84
CA LEU A 53 -6.54 -9.12 -6.02
C LEU A 53 -6.26 -7.64 -5.78
N LEU A 54 -6.34 -6.81 -6.82
CA LEU A 54 -6.11 -5.37 -6.72
C LEU A 54 -7.22 -4.69 -5.91
N SER A 55 -8.49 -5.01 -6.16
CA SER A 55 -9.61 -4.40 -5.43
C SER A 55 -9.66 -4.84 -3.96
N ALA A 56 -9.41 -6.12 -3.65
CA ALA A 56 -9.29 -6.61 -2.28
C ALA A 56 -8.10 -5.99 -1.54
N GLY A 57 -6.97 -5.85 -2.24
CA GLY A 57 -5.78 -5.18 -1.71
C GLY A 57 -6.04 -3.72 -1.35
N VAL A 58 -6.58 -2.94 -2.30
CA VAL A 58 -6.95 -1.52 -2.07
C VAL A 58 -8.02 -1.39 -1.00
N GLY A 59 -9.03 -2.26 -1.00
CA GLY A 59 -10.07 -2.29 0.04
C GLY A 59 -9.50 -2.55 1.43
N GLY A 60 -8.56 -3.49 1.56
CA GLY A 60 -7.88 -3.76 2.82
C GLY A 60 -6.99 -2.61 3.30
N LEU A 61 -6.25 -1.96 2.40
CA LEU A 61 -5.51 -0.73 2.72
C LEU A 61 -6.45 0.39 3.18
N GLY A 62 -7.58 0.55 2.49
CA GLY A 62 -8.63 1.51 2.85
C GLY A 62 -9.22 1.24 4.22
N LEU A 63 -9.47 -0.03 4.56
CA LEU A 63 -9.96 -0.41 5.89
C LEU A 63 -8.96 0.01 6.99
N ILE A 64 -7.67 -0.23 6.78
CA ILE A 64 -6.62 0.17 7.73
C ILE A 64 -6.52 1.69 7.85
N PHE A 65 -6.60 2.40 6.73
CA PHE A 65 -6.63 3.86 6.72
C PHE A 65 -7.81 4.40 7.53
N LEU A 66 -9.00 3.82 7.39
CA LEU A 66 -10.17 4.18 8.21
C LEU A 66 -9.96 3.82 9.69
N CYS A 67 -9.39 2.65 10.00
CA CYS A 67 -9.08 2.27 11.37
C CYS A 67 -8.06 3.21 12.04
N ASP A 68 -7.12 3.75 11.27
CA ASP A 68 -6.16 4.76 11.73
C ASP A 68 -6.85 6.12 11.92
N LEU A 69 -7.68 6.54 10.95
CA LEU A 69 -8.41 7.80 10.99
C LEU A 69 -9.37 7.90 12.18
N PHE A 70 -10.10 6.83 12.48
CA PHE A 70 -11.07 6.80 13.58
C PHE A 70 -10.47 6.41 14.94
N GLY A 71 -9.16 6.10 15.01
CA GLY A 71 -8.51 5.71 16.25
C GLY A 71 -9.09 4.44 16.87
N ALA A 72 -9.44 3.44 16.04
CA ALA A 72 -10.10 2.22 16.49
C ALA A 72 -9.26 1.40 17.51
N CYS A 73 -7.93 1.57 17.53
CA CYS A 73 -7.04 0.96 18.52
C CYS A 73 -7.00 1.70 19.87
N ASN A 74 -8.10 2.31 20.31
CA ASN A 74 -8.19 2.87 21.64
C ASN A 74 -8.29 1.73 22.68
N SER A 75 -7.52 1.85 23.77
CA SER A 75 -7.38 0.88 24.88
C SER A 75 -8.71 0.27 25.37
N LYS A 76 -9.83 0.99 25.21
CA LYS A 76 -11.16 0.56 25.63
C LYS A 76 -11.72 -0.66 24.87
N TRP A 77 -11.30 -0.93 23.63
CA TRP A 77 -11.91 -1.98 22.81
C TRP A 77 -10.98 -3.16 22.53
N ILE A 78 -9.69 -2.90 22.30
CA ILE A 78 -8.70 -3.94 21.97
C ILE A 78 -7.38 -3.54 22.65
N PRO A 79 -6.69 -4.45 23.37
CA PRO A 79 -5.39 -4.15 23.94
C PRO A 79 -4.43 -3.68 22.83
N GLY A 80 -3.80 -2.52 23.04
CA GLY A 80 -2.96 -1.82 22.07
C GLY A 80 -2.04 -2.72 21.22
N PRO A 81 -1.25 -3.65 21.81
CA PRO A 81 -0.35 -4.51 21.04
C PRO A 81 -1.08 -5.49 20.10
N VAL A 82 -2.27 -5.98 20.47
CA VAL A 82 -3.06 -6.89 19.61
C VAL A 82 -3.64 -6.13 18.41
N CYS A 83 -4.09 -4.90 18.62
CA CYS A 83 -4.60 -4.08 17.52
C CYS A 83 -3.50 -3.77 16.50
N THR A 84 -2.29 -3.43 16.97
CA THR A 84 -1.14 -3.16 16.08
C THR A 84 -0.73 -4.40 15.28
N THR A 85 -0.69 -5.58 15.90
CA THR A 85 -0.32 -6.82 15.20
C THR A 85 -1.33 -7.20 14.13
N ILE A 86 -2.64 -7.08 14.41
CA ILE A 86 -3.69 -7.32 13.41
C ILE A 86 -3.57 -6.34 12.25
N LYS A 87 -3.34 -5.05 12.53
CA LYS A 87 -3.13 -4.04 11.49
C LYS A 87 -1.95 -4.39 10.58
N LEU A 88 -0.82 -4.81 11.15
CA LEU A 88 0.35 -5.22 10.39
C LEU A 88 0.06 -6.46 9.52
N MET A 89 -0.68 -7.44 10.03
CA MET A 89 -1.05 -8.62 9.24
C MET A 89 -1.95 -8.25 8.04
N ILE A 90 -2.96 -7.41 8.26
CA ILE A 90 -3.83 -6.95 7.18
C ILE A 90 -3.04 -6.14 6.16
N LEU A 91 -2.19 -5.20 6.61
CA LEU A 91 -1.32 -4.43 5.72
C LEU A 91 -0.41 -5.34 4.87
N PHE A 92 0.19 -6.36 5.48
CA PHE A 92 1.04 -7.32 4.78
C PHE A 92 0.24 -8.10 3.72
N VAL A 93 -0.93 -8.63 4.09
CA VAL A 93 -1.81 -9.35 3.17
C VAL A 93 -2.26 -8.44 2.02
N SER A 94 -2.72 -7.23 2.31
CA SER A 94 -3.14 -6.26 1.30
C SER A 94 -2.00 -5.87 0.35
N ALA A 95 -0.81 -5.58 0.88
CA ALA A 95 0.35 -5.26 0.07
C ALA A 95 0.77 -6.44 -0.83
N SER A 96 0.76 -7.66 -0.28
CA SER A 96 1.07 -8.87 -1.05
C SER A 96 0.03 -9.15 -2.14
N ALA A 97 -1.26 -8.87 -1.88
CA ALA A 97 -2.33 -9.03 -2.85
C ALA A 97 -2.19 -8.04 -4.01
N VAL A 98 -1.91 -6.75 -3.72
CA VAL A 98 -1.65 -5.74 -4.76
C VAL A 98 -0.41 -6.09 -5.57
N LEU A 99 0.68 -6.48 -4.91
CA LEU A 99 1.92 -6.86 -5.59
C LEU A 99 1.70 -8.07 -6.50
N THR A 100 1.03 -9.12 -6.00
CA THR A 100 0.72 -10.33 -6.76
C THR A 100 -0.20 -10.01 -7.93
N GLY A 101 -1.22 -9.17 -7.73
CA GLY A 101 -2.11 -8.73 -8.81
C GLY A 101 -1.35 -8.01 -9.94
N ASN A 102 -0.45 -7.09 -9.58
CA ASN A 102 0.40 -6.39 -10.55
C ASN A 102 1.37 -7.33 -11.28
N LEU A 103 2.05 -8.23 -10.56
CA LEU A 103 2.97 -9.21 -11.16
C LEU A 103 2.24 -10.15 -12.12
N LEU A 104 1.04 -10.60 -11.73
CA LEU A 104 0.23 -11.49 -12.53
C LEU A 104 -0.28 -10.79 -13.80
N TYR A 105 -0.62 -9.50 -13.70
CA TYR A 105 -0.97 -8.67 -14.84
C TYR A 105 0.22 -8.48 -15.80
N THR A 106 1.41 -8.15 -15.28
CA THR A 106 2.66 -8.08 -16.06
C THR A 106 2.91 -9.40 -16.79
N TYR A 107 2.83 -10.53 -16.07
CA TYR A 107 3.07 -11.86 -16.65
C TYR A 107 2.16 -12.16 -17.86
N TRP A 108 0.88 -11.76 -17.81
CA TRP A 108 -0.08 -12.10 -18.87
C TRP A 108 -0.25 -11.05 -19.98
N LYS A 109 -0.09 -9.76 -19.67
CA LYS A 109 -0.44 -8.68 -20.61
C LYS A 109 0.73 -7.79 -21.00
N LEU A 110 1.74 -7.63 -20.14
CA LEU A 110 2.87 -6.75 -20.40
C LEU A 110 4.18 -7.43 -20.00
N PRO A 111 4.88 -8.11 -20.93
CA PRO A 111 6.15 -8.81 -20.62
C PRO A 111 7.34 -7.84 -20.43
N TYR A 112 7.10 -6.63 -19.92
CA TYR A 112 8.14 -5.65 -19.58
C TYR A 112 8.67 -5.91 -18.17
N TRP A 113 9.20 -7.11 -17.92
CA TRP A 113 9.69 -7.53 -16.61
C TRP A 113 10.70 -6.56 -16.00
N SER A 114 11.65 -6.07 -16.80
CA SER A 114 12.65 -5.10 -16.35
C SER A 114 12.02 -3.80 -15.83
N TYR A 115 10.94 -3.33 -16.47
CA TYR A 115 10.22 -2.14 -16.01
C TYR A 115 9.49 -2.40 -14.70
N THR A 116 8.78 -3.54 -14.59
CA THR A 116 8.06 -3.91 -13.36
C THR A 116 9.02 -4.10 -12.18
N PHE A 117 10.14 -4.80 -12.37
CA PHE A 117 11.15 -4.96 -11.31
C PHE A 117 11.82 -3.64 -10.94
N SER A 118 12.04 -2.74 -11.91
CA SER A 118 12.56 -1.41 -11.63
C SER A 118 11.59 -0.59 -10.76
N LEU A 119 10.29 -0.64 -11.04
CA LEU A 119 9.27 0.02 -10.21
C LEU A 119 9.22 -0.58 -8.80
N ILE A 120 9.20 -1.91 -8.65
CA ILE A 120 9.24 -2.58 -7.35
C ILE A 120 10.51 -2.18 -6.58
N GLY A 121 11.66 -2.21 -7.25
CA GLY A 121 12.95 -1.77 -6.71
C GLY A 121 12.92 -0.32 -6.24
N SER A 122 12.34 0.59 -7.02
CA SER A 122 12.18 2.01 -6.65
C SER A 122 11.32 2.18 -5.39
N VAL A 123 10.19 1.48 -5.30
CA VAL A 123 9.30 1.54 -4.13
C VAL A 123 10.03 0.99 -2.90
N THR A 124 10.67 -0.17 -2.98
CA THR A 124 11.42 -0.75 -1.85
C THR A 124 12.61 0.13 -1.43
N ALA A 125 13.33 0.72 -2.39
CA ALA A 125 14.41 1.67 -2.11
C ALA A 125 13.91 2.91 -1.36
N SER A 126 12.75 3.45 -1.76
CA SER A 126 12.14 4.59 -1.07
C SER A 126 11.82 4.25 0.40
N GLN A 127 11.34 3.03 0.68
CA GLN A 127 11.05 2.57 2.03
C GLN A 127 12.33 2.42 2.87
N VAL A 128 13.40 1.88 2.28
CA VAL A 128 14.71 1.76 2.95
C VAL A 128 15.28 3.12 3.32
N VAL A 129 15.21 4.10 2.41
CA VAL A 129 15.67 5.47 2.67
C VAL A 129 14.89 6.11 3.82
N ILE A 130 13.56 5.97 3.81
CA ILE A 130 12.70 6.50 4.88
C ILE A 130 13.06 5.85 6.22
N LEU A 131 13.22 4.53 6.27
CA LEU A 131 13.62 3.80 7.47
C LEU A 131 15.02 4.24 7.97
N ALA A 132 15.96 4.48 7.05
CA ALA A 132 17.30 4.94 7.40
C ALA A 132 17.29 6.35 8.01
N ILE A 133 16.48 7.27 7.47
CA ILE A 133 16.31 8.63 8.02
C ILE A 133 15.69 8.57 9.41
N LEU A 134 14.63 7.77 9.60
CA LEU A 134 13.94 7.60 10.90
C LEU A 134 14.87 7.01 11.98
N ASN A 135 15.76 6.10 11.60
CA ASN A 135 16.73 5.49 12.52
C ASN A 135 18.04 6.29 12.66
N SER A 136 18.19 7.41 11.94
CA SER A 136 19.43 8.17 11.97
C SER A 136 19.63 8.87 13.31
N ARG A 137 20.77 8.60 13.97
CA ARG A 137 21.09 9.15 15.29
C ARG A 137 21.23 10.68 15.29
N CYS A 138 21.59 11.28 14.15
CA CYS A 138 21.72 12.74 14.02
C CYS A 138 20.38 13.46 14.22
N LEU A 139 19.26 12.85 13.81
CA LEU A 139 17.92 13.37 14.09
C LEU A 139 17.52 13.10 15.53
N ALA A 140 17.89 11.94 16.10
CA ALA A 140 17.61 11.61 17.49
C ALA A 140 18.39 12.45 18.53
N SER A 141 19.62 12.88 18.23
CA SER A 141 20.44 13.67 19.17
C SER A 141 20.08 15.16 19.19
N LYS A 142 19.28 15.63 18.22
CA LYS A 142 18.77 17.00 18.12
C LYS A 142 17.32 17.13 18.63
N LEU A 143 16.66 16.01 18.96
CA LEU A 143 15.29 15.92 19.46
C LEU A 143 15.25 15.80 20.98
#